data_AF-A0A497I712-F1
#
_entry.id   AF-A0A497I712-F1
#
_cell.length_a   1.000
_cell.length_b   1.000
_cell.length_c   1.000
_cell.angle_alpha   90.00
_cell.angle_beta   90.00
_cell.angle_gamma   90.00
#
_symmetry.space_group_name_H-M   'P 1'
#
loop_
_entity.id
_entity.type
_entity.pdbx_description
1 polymer ?
#
loop_
_entity_poly.entity_id
_entity_poly.type
_entity_poly.pdbx_seq_one_letter_code
_entity_poly.pdbx_strand_id
1 'polypeptide(L)'
;MLSISSIFALSKVDPYSSFKILFNKLKEKWLNINQEKSCMMKSNEEKKIDRRALLSGIAGAVGGLIVGAAVGWFAKPVTQIVKTVTTTTTLERTVTVERTATATPVIKPTTLNFWYAATEVGSPEYLDEFILPEFYKKYPQITVVHSYYGSSYEAYETALKAALSAGSGPDVFNTPGPTFTMDYIKAGWLLPIDEYISMFNWDKKWRKFALRVHEGPDGKIYGCSGVFEGMVLYINKPVFKKEGWSPPKTYAELLELCEKAKKKGYIPIVMGYSDWPPGWEHQYSAALEAAAGHDKVYEALTHKRSFDDKSFVDAIAMFKEDLWDNEYINHDAFTIGYVDFCSRLSQQKAAMTIM
;
A
#
# COMPACT_ATOMS: atom_id res chain seq x y z
N MET A 1 -5.13 -28.42 38.54
CA MET A 1 -6.54 -28.14 38.24
C MET A 1 -6.94 -26.83 38.92
N LEU A 2 -7.06 -25.76 38.15
CA LEU A 2 -7.69 -24.49 38.53
C LEU A 2 -8.64 -24.13 37.37
N SER A 3 -9.86 -23.71 37.70
CA SER A 3 -11.04 -23.80 36.81
C SER A 3 -11.21 -22.60 35.86
N ILE A 4 -11.94 -22.86 34.77
CA ILE A 4 -12.20 -22.03 33.58
C ILE A 4 -13.10 -20.79 33.86
N SER A 5 -13.36 -20.45 35.11
CA SER A 5 -14.38 -19.46 35.47
C SER A 5 -13.88 -18.00 35.56
N SER A 6 -12.57 -17.75 35.47
CA SER A 6 -12.01 -16.40 35.71
C SER A 6 -11.58 -15.63 34.45
N ILE A 7 -11.78 -16.19 33.24
CA ILE A 7 -11.32 -15.58 31.97
C ILE A 7 -12.41 -14.73 31.28
N PHE A 8 -13.66 -14.77 31.73
CA PHE A 8 -14.78 -14.11 31.04
C PHE A 8 -15.15 -12.68 31.51
N ALA A 9 -14.36 -12.03 32.36
CA ALA A 9 -14.73 -10.74 32.97
C ALA A 9 -14.08 -9.47 32.36
N LEU A 10 -13.30 -9.56 31.28
CA LEU A 10 -12.59 -8.38 30.71
C LEU A 10 -12.97 -8.00 29.26
N SER A 11 -14.09 -8.48 28.72
CA SER A 11 -14.49 -8.21 27.31
C SER A 11 -15.55 -7.09 27.12
N LYS A 12 -15.70 -6.17 28.07
CA LYS A 12 -16.66 -5.04 27.93
C LYS A 12 -16.01 -3.66 27.96
N VAL A 13 -15.04 -3.42 27.08
CA VAL A 13 -14.69 -2.04 26.70
C VAL A 13 -15.18 -1.83 25.27
N ASP A 14 -16.24 -1.03 25.14
CA ASP A 14 -16.85 -0.64 23.88
C ASP A 14 -15.85 0.21 23.07
N PRO A 15 -15.39 -0.25 21.88
CA PRO A 15 -14.42 0.47 21.05
C PRO A 15 -14.90 1.87 20.59
N TYR A 16 -16.22 2.15 20.64
CA TYR A 16 -16.75 3.48 20.35
C TYR A 16 -16.45 4.52 21.45
N SER A 17 -16.29 4.07 22.70
CA SER A 17 -16.02 4.97 23.83
C SER A 17 -14.60 5.53 23.80
N SER A 18 -13.61 4.69 23.46
CA SER A 18 -12.21 5.08 23.31
C SER A 18 -11.98 6.03 22.14
N PHE A 19 -12.71 5.83 21.03
CA PHE A 19 -12.64 6.70 19.86
C PHE A 19 -13.24 8.10 20.13
N LYS A 20 -14.32 8.17 20.91
CA LYS A 20 -14.97 9.44 21.29
C LYS A 20 -14.10 10.27 22.25
N ILE A 21 -13.40 9.62 23.17
CA ILE A 21 -12.43 10.27 24.07
C ILE A 21 -11.24 10.83 23.27
N LEU A 22 -10.73 10.05 22.30
CA LEU A 22 -9.63 10.47 21.42
C LEU A 22 -10.03 11.68 20.55
N PHE A 23 -11.22 11.64 19.94
CA PHE A 23 -11.73 12.73 19.12
C PHE A 23 -11.88 14.04 19.91
N ASN A 24 -12.35 13.97 21.16
CA ASN A 24 -12.49 15.16 22.01
C ASN A 24 -11.12 15.74 22.42
N LYS A 25 -10.13 14.89 22.73
CA LYS A 25 -8.76 15.34 23.05
C LYS A 25 -8.08 16.01 21.85
N LEU A 26 -8.25 15.48 20.65
CA LEU A 26 -7.71 16.08 19.42
C LEU A 26 -8.38 17.42 19.09
N LYS A 27 -9.69 17.54 19.33
CA LYS A 27 -10.44 18.79 19.14
C LYS A 27 -9.97 19.91 20.10
N GLU A 28 -9.72 19.59 21.37
CA GLU A 28 -9.19 20.55 22.35
C GLU A 28 -7.77 21.01 21.98
N LYS A 29 -6.89 20.08 21.57
CA LYS A 29 -5.52 20.39 21.15
C LYS A 29 -5.50 21.29 19.90
N TRP A 30 -6.39 21.06 18.95
CA TRP A 30 -6.53 21.88 17.74
C TRP A 30 -7.05 23.30 18.03
N LEU A 31 -7.99 23.46 18.96
CA LEU A 31 -8.49 24.77 19.38
C LEU A 31 -7.40 25.60 20.09
N ASN A 32 -6.59 24.97 20.94
CA ASN A 32 -5.47 25.66 21.63
C ASN A 32 -4.37 26.11 20.66
N ILE A 33 -4.01 25.28 19.67
CA ILE A 33 -3.01 25.63 18.65
C ILE A 33 -3.45 26.84 17.80
N ASN A 34 -4.73 26.95 17.48
CA ASN A 34 -5.24 28.09 16.71
C ASN A 34 -5.29 29.39 17.53
N GLN A 35 -5.49 29.27 18.85
CA GLN A 35 -5.45 30.41 19.76
C GLN A 35 -4.02 30.95 19.95
N GLU A 36 -3.01 30.07 19.99
CA GLU A 36 -1.59 30.45 20.02
C GLU A 36 -1.11 31.05 18.69
N LYS A 37 -1.53 30.48 17.54
CA LYS A 37 -1.20 31.04 16.21
C LYS A 37 -1.83 32.42 15.98
N SER A 38 -3.03 32.66 16.49
CA SER A 38 -3.67 33.99 16.45
C SER A 38 -2.91 35.04 17.27
N CYS A 39 -2.17 34.63 18.30
CA CYS A 39 -1.32 35.52 19.09
C CYS A 39 0.06 35.76 18.43
N MET A 40 0.58 34.79 17.68
CA MET A 40 1.91 34.89 17.03
C MET A 40 1.92 35.63 15.69
N MET A 41 0.80 35.74 14.96
CA MET A 41 0.74 36.47 13.68
C MET A 41 0.76 38.00 13.79
N LYS A 42 1.01 38.58 14.97
CA LYS A 42 1.07 40.04 15.17
C LYS A 42 2.48 40.65 15.17
N SER A 43 3.54 39.91 14.83
CA SER A 43 4.90 40.48 14.78
C SER A 43 5.75 40.03 13.59
N ASN A 44 5.92 40.97 12.64
CA ASN A 44 7.10 41.36 11.86
C ASN A 44 7.75 40.47 10.77
N GLU A 45 7.67 41.04 9.54
CA GLU A 45 8.72 41.41 8.54
C GLU A 45 9.49 40.35 7.71
N GLU A 46 9.35 40.49 6.39
CA GLU A 46 9.97 39.72 5.29
C GLU A 46 11.45 40.08 5.03
N LYS A 47 12.31 39.07 4.79
CA LYS A 47 13.66 39.24 4.19
C LYS A 47 13.86 38.26 3.01
N LYS A 48 14.25 38.80 1.84
CA LYS A 48 14.58 38.08 0.59
C LYS A 48 15.97 37.42 0.64
N ILE A 49 16.11 36.22 0.07
CA ILE A 49 17.40 35.50 -0.10
C ILE A 49 17.84 35.52 -1.58
N ASP A 50 19.14 35.75 -1.81
CA ASP A 50 19.85 35.92 -3.09
C ASP A 50 20.19 34.57 -3.77
N ARG A 51 19.93 34.46 -5.09
CA ARG A 51 20.05 33.25 -5.92
C ARG A 51 21.48 32.89 -6.35
N ARG A 52 22.50 33.71 -6.07
CA ARG A 52 23.88 33.47 -6.54
C ARG A 52 24.71 32.48 -5.72
N ALA A 53 24.26 32.07 -4.53
CA ALA A 53 24.98 31.11 -3.70
C ALA A 53 24.73 29.62 -4.07
N LEU A 54 23.77 29.34 -4.96
CA LEU A 54 23.33 27.95 -5.23
C LEU A 54 24.02 27.29 -6.45
N LEU A 55 24.86 28.00 -7.20
CA LEU A 55 25.36 27.52 -8.51
C LEU A 55 26.86 27.16 -8.57
N SER A 56 27.60 27.15 -7.45
CA SER A 56 29.03 26.81 -7.44
C SER A 56 29.36 25.37 -7.01
N GLY A 57 28.38 24.45 -6.96
CA GLY A 57 28.56 23.13 -6.34
C GLY A 57 28.67 21.90 -7.25
N ILE A 58 28.61 22.01 -8.59
CA ILE A 58 28.53 20.82 -9.48
C ILE A 58 29.49 20.91 -10.68
N ALA A 59 30.79 21.08 -10.41
CA ALA A 59 31.82 20.95 -11.43
C ALA A 59 33.08 20.30 -10.85
N GLY A 60 33.14 18.97 -10.86
CA GLY A 60 34.37 18.26 -10.52
C GLY A 60 34.19 16.77 -10.26
N ALA A 61 34.04 15.97 -11.32
CA ALA A 61 34.59 14.60 -11.43
C ALA A 61 34.04 13.88 -12.68
N VAL A 62 34.55 14.24 -13.87
CA VAL A 62 34.55 13.34 -15.03
C VAL A 62 35.95 13.41 -15.65
N GLY A 63 36.71 12.32 -15.58
CA GLY A 63 37.99 12.20 -16.24
C GLY A 63 38.74 10.92 -15.86
N GLY A 64 38.80 9.96 -16.78
CA GLY A 64 39.78 8.86 -16.73
C GLY A 64 39.29 7.52 -17.27
N LEU A 65 39.52 7.27 -18.57
CA LEU A 65 39.29 6.02 -19.30
C LEU A 65 40.65 5.40 -19.71
N ILE A 66 40.76 4.06 -19.62
CA ILE A 66 41.53 3.10 -20.47
C ILE A 66 43.03 2.80 -20.16
N VAL A 67 43.32 1.48 -20.10
CA VAL A 67 44.43 0.64 -20.64
C VAL A 67 44.75 -0.48 -19.61
N GLY A 68 44.82 -1.80 -19.89
CA GLY A 68 44.72 -2.57 -21.12
C GLY A 68 44.88 -4.10 -20.90
N ALA A 69 44.64 -4.83 -22.01
CA ALA A 69 45.19 -6.11 -22.45
C ALA A 69 44.83 -7.46 -21.78
N ALA A 70 44.36 -8.36 -22.64
CA ALA A 70 44.10 -9.79 -22.51
C ALA A 70 45.38 -10.64 -22.38
N VAL A 71 45.30 -11.79 -21.67
CA VAL A 71 45.93 -13.09 -22.04
C VAL A 71 45.25 -14.27 -21.32
N GLY A 72 44.95 -15.35 -22.07
CA GLY A 72 45.02 -16.75 -21.58
C GLY A 72 43.71 -17.40 -21.14
N TRP A 73 42.82 -17.82 -22.06
CA TRP A 73 42.78 -19.19 -22.61
C TRP A 73 43.82 -20.16 -22.00
N PHE A 74 43.36 -21.14 -21.21
CA PHE A 74 43.83 -22.54 -21.06
C PHE A 74 43.61 -23.07 -19.63
N ALA A 75 42.52 -23.81 -19.38
CA ALA A 75 42.49 -24.99 -18.50
C ALA A 75 41.16 -25.77 -18.67
N LYS A 76 41.27 -27.09 -18.82
CA LYS A 76 40.25 -28.07 -19.21
C LYS A 76 39.32 -28.49 -18.04
N PRO A 77 38.14 -29.10 -18.32
CA PRO A 77 37.20 -29.52 -17.29
C PRO A 77 37.70 -30.76 -16.52
N VAL A 78 37.52 -30.76 -15.20
CA VAL A 78 37.74 -31.92 -14.33
C VAL A 78 36.46 -32.74 -14.26
N THR A 79 36.52 -33.93 -14.86
CA THR A 79 35.51 -34.99 -14.77
C THR A 79 35.54 -35.60 -13.37
N GLN A 80 34.46 -35.47 -12.58
CA GLN A 80 34.30 -36.27 -11.37
C GLN A 80 33.46 -37.51 -11.64
N ILE A 81 34.04 -38.66 -11.28
CA ILE A 81 33.45 -39.99 -11.35
C ILE A 81 32.52 -40.14 -10.14
N VAL A 82 31.21 -40.18 -10.39
CA VAL A 82 30.22 -40.56 -9.36
C VAL A 82 30.19 -42.09 -9.28
N LYS A 83 30.67 -42.65 -8.17
CA LYS A 83 30.46 -44.06 -7.82
C LYS A 83 29.10 -44.19 -7.12
N THR A 84 28.14 -44.79 -7.80
CA THR A 84 26.88 -45.24 -7.21
C THR A 84 27.14 -46.48 -6.34
N VAL A 85 26.90 -46.38 -5.04
CA VAL A 85 26.82 -47.53 -4.13
C VAL A 85 25.38 -47.61 -3.63
N THR A 86 24.67 -48.64 -4.08
CA THR A 86 23.34 -48.99 -3.62
C THR A 86 23.48 -49.89 -2.39
N THR A 87 23.17 -49.37 -1.21
CA THR A 87 22.99 -50.18 0.00
C THR A 87 21.51 -50.15 0.38
N THR A 88 20.85 -51.29 0.22
CA THR A 88 19.47 -51.52 0.64
C THR A 88 19.46 -51.80 2.13
N THR A 89 18.93 -50.85 2.92
CA THR A 89 18.65 -51.06 4.35
C THR A 89 17.13 -51.05 4.55
N THR A 90 16.58 -52.19 4.95
CA THR A 90 15.19 -52.35 5.39
C THR A 90 14.99 -51.58 6.69
N LEU A 91 14.07 -50.62 6.73
CA LEU A 91 13.67 -49.91 7.94
C LEU A 91 12.25 -50.29 8.34
N GLU A 92 12.13 -50.92 9.51
CA GLU A 92 10.88 -51.09 10.23
C GLU A 92 10.35 -49.70 10.65
N ARG A 93 9.09 -49.43 10.29
CA ARG A 93 8.44 -48.13 10.50
C ARG A 93 7.83 -48.08 11.90
N THR A 94 8.58 -47.58 12.87
CA THR A 94 8.01 -47.04 14.12
C THR A 94 7.59 -45.59 13.85
N VAL A 95 6.29 -45.33 13.72
CA VAL A 95 5.78 -43.95 13.63
C VAL A 95 5.72 -43.36 15.04
N THR A 96 6.81 -42.73 15.46
CA THR A 96 6.80 -41.82 16.59
C THR A 96 6.30 -40.47 16.09
N VAL A 97 5.08 -40.07 16.47
CA VAL A 97 4.61 -38.70 16.24
C VAL A 97 5.30 -37.80 17.26
N GLU A 98 6.50 -37.31 16.91
CA GLU A 98 7.08 -36.17 17.61
C GLU A 98 6.26 -34.93 17.28
N ARG A 99 5.35 -34.57 18.19
CA ARG A 99 4.76 -33.23 18.19
C ARG A 99 5.86 -32.28 18.64
N THR A 100 6.61 -31.72 17.69
CA THR A 100 7.55 -30.62 17.96
C THR A 100 6.74 -29.48 18.57
N ALA A 101 6.86 -29.29 19.89
CA ALA A 101 6.40 -28.07 20.52
C ALA A 101 7.21 -26.94 19.89
N THR A 102 6.56 -26.04 19.15
CA THR A 102 7.20 -24.85 18.60
C THR A 102 7.74 -24.04 19.77
N ALA A 103 9.04 -24.18 20.05
CA ALA A 103 9.70 -23.38 21.06
C ALA A 103 9.59 -21.91 20.62
N THR A 104 9.04 -21.06 21.49
CA THR A 104 9.02 -19.62 21.25
C THR A 104 10.46 -19.16 21.00
N PRO A 105 10.75 -18.49 19.87
CA PRO A 105 12.11 -18.10 19.53
C PRO A 105 12.69 -17.19 20.62
N VAL A 106 13.94 -17.47 21.03
CA VAL A 106 14.68 -16.59 21.94
C VAL A 106 15.15 -15.37 21.15
N ILE A 107 14.52 -14.22 21.39
CA ILE A 107 14.83 -12.96 20.70
C ILE A 107 16.01 -12.30 21.42
N LYS A 108 17.11 -12.08 20.70
CA LYS A 108 18.32 -11.39 21.18
C LYS A 108 18.18 -9.86 21.06
N PRO A 109 18.92 -9.08 21.86
CA PRO A 109 19.02 -7.64 21.66
C PRO A 109 19.37 -7.29 20.22
N THR A 110 18.53 -6.52 19.55
CA THR A 110 18.63 -6.24 18.10
C THR A 110 18.12 -4.83 17.80
N THR A 111 18.82 -4.09 16.94
CA THR A 111 18.31 -2.85 16.34
C THR A 111 17.75 -3.16 14.96
N LEU A 112 16.51 -2.76 14.70
CA LEU A 112 15.79 -2.96 13.46
C LEU A 112 15.59 -1.62 12.75
N ASN A 113 16.08 -1.49 11.52
CA ASN A 113 15.84 -0.33 10.67
C ASN A 113 14.56 -0.54 9.87
N PHE A 114 13.59 0.35 10.06
CA PHE A 114 12.29 0.30 9.40
C PHE A 114 12.07 1.54 8.53
N TRP A 115 12.03 1.39 7.21
CA TRP A 115 11.68 2.52 6.34
C TRP A 115 10.25 2.44 5.87
N TYR A 116 9.59 3.58 5.82
CA TYR A 116 8.24 3.63 5.29
C TYR A 116 7.88 4.97 4.67
N ALA A 117 6.93 4.92 3.75
CA ALA A 117 6.29 6.08 3.15
C ALA A 117 4.79 5.85 3.05
N ALA A 118 4.09 6.93 2.71
CA ALA A 118 2.63 7.02 2.71
C ALA A 118 2.01 6.79 4.10
N THR A 119 0.80 7.28 4.28
CA THR A 119 0.11 7.23 5.58
C THR A 119 -0.55 5.87 5.86
N GLU A 120 -0.43 4.90 4.96
CA GLU A 120 -1.03 3.56 5.09
C GLU A 120 -0.48 2.78 6.31
N VAL A 121 0.77 3.04 6.68
CA VAL A 121 1.42 2.49 7.89
C VAL A 121 1.16 3.37 9.13
N GLY A 122 0.54 4.54 8.94
CA GLY A 122 0.35 5.57 9.94
C GLY A 122 1.40 6.68 9.85
N SER A 123 1.13 7.83 10.46
CA SER A 123 2.13 8.90 10.60
C SER A 123 3.25 8.48 11.58
N PRO A 124 4.43 9.12 11.55
CA PRO A 124 5.46 8.91 12.56
C PRO A 124 4.93 9.03 13.99
N GLU A 125 4.09 10.02 14.25
CA GLU A 125 3.48 10.22 15.56
C GLU A 125 2.54 9.06 15.93
N TYR A 126 1.79 8.52 14.96
CA TYR A 126 0.94 7.37 15.20
C TYR A 126 1.78 6.13 15.57
N LEU A 127 2.88 5.90 14.85
CA LEU A 127 3.79 4.78 15.11
C LEU A 127 4.41 4.90 16.51
N ASP A 128 4.93 6.08 16.87
CA ASP A 128 5.58 6.37 18.14
C ASP A 128 4.61 6.36 19.35
N GLU A 129 3.38 6.86 19.17
CA GLU A 129 2.41 6.98 20.27
C GLU A 129 1.64 5.68 20.51
N PHE A 130 1.33 4.91 19.46
CA PHE A 130 0.37 3.79 19.58
C PHE A 130 0.96 2.41 19.25
N ILE A 131 1.97 2.32 18.38
CA ILE A 131 2.46 1.01 17.89
C ILE A 131 3.72 0.58 18.63
N LEU A 132 4.76 1.42 18.64
CA LEU A 132 6.04 1.10 19.27
C LEU A 132 5.94 0.84 20.78
N PRO A 133 5.12 1.57 21.57
CA PRO A 133 4.97 1.26 22.99
C PRO A 133 4.40 -0.15 23.24
N GLU A 134 3.40 -0.59 22.47
CA GLU A 134 2.87 -1.95 22.57
C GLU A 134 3.85 -2.99 22.05
N PHE A 135 4.61 -2.66 21.01
CA PHE A 135 5.69 -3.51 20.50
C PHE A 135 6.78 -3.73 21.57
N TYR A 136 7.26 -2.68 22.23
CA TYR A 136 8.30 -2.77 23.25
C TYR A 136 7.83 -3.47 24.54
N LYS A 137 6.54 -3.42 24.89
CA LYS A 137 5.99 -4.25 25.98
C LYS A 137 6.17 -5.74 25.70
N LYS A 138 6.07 -6.14 24.43
CA LYS A 138 6.18 -7.54 24.01
C LYS A 138 7.61 -7.95 23.67
N TYR A 139 8.39 -7.02 23.12
CA TYR A 139 9.74 -7.25 22.61
C TYR A 139 10.72 -6.18 23.12
N PRO A 140 10.95 -6.09 24.44
CA PRO A 140 11.79 -5.05 25.05
C PRO A 140 13.26 -5.10 24.63
N GLN A 141 13.71 -6.22 24.07
CA GLN A 141 15.07 -6.39 23.55
C GLN A 141 15.26 -5.83 22.13
N ILE A 142 14.18 -5.50 21.42
CA ILE A 142 14.26 -4.95 20.07
C ILE A 142 14.17 -3.43 20.15
N THR A 143 15.11 -2.74 19.53
CA THR A 143 15.02 -1.29 19.28
C THR A 143 14.65 -1.06 17.83
N VAL A 144 13.61 -0.27 17.56
CA VAL A 144 13.21 0.08 16.19
C VAL A 144 13.69 1.49 15.88
N VAL A 145 14.51 1.62 14.84
CA VAL A 145 14.88 2.90 14.23
C VAL A 145 14.05 3.04 12.97
N HIS A 146 13.07 3.93 12.98
CA HIS A 146 12.18 4.12 11.84
C HIS A 146 12.48 5.40 11.07
N SER A 147 12.25 5.40 9.76
CA SER A 147 12.50 6.52 8.86
C SER A 147 11.30 6.73 7.93
N TYR A 148 10.65 7.88 8.06
CA TYR A 148 9.51 8.26 7.25
C TYR A 148 9.91 9.13 6.07
N TYR A 149 9.54 8.72 4.87
CA TYR A 149 9.89 9.39 3.62
C TYR A 149 8.78 10.29 3.07
N GLY A 150 7.75 10.58 3.87
CA GLY A 150 6.65 11.45 3.46
C GLY A 150 5.47 10.70 2.83
N SER A 151 4.53 11.46 2.28
CA SER A 151 3.23 10.96 1.80
C SER A 151 3.22 10.45 0.36
N SER A 152 4.31 10.63 -0.41
CA SER A 152 4.45 10.09 -1.77
C SER A 152 5.44 8.92 -1.78
N TYR A 153 5.11 7.91 -2.58
CA TYR A 153 5.98 6.76 -2.82
C TYR A 153 7.13 7.04 -3.78
N GLU A 154 7.10 8.10 -4.60
CA GLU A 154 8.05 8.27 -5.71
C GLU A 154 9.50 8.50 -5.24
N ALA A 155 9.70 9.47 -4.35
CA ALA A 155 11.01 9.77 -3.79
C ALA A 155 11.50 8.63 -2.88
N TYR A 156 10.58 8.02 -2.15
CA TYR A 156 10.84 6.88 -1.28
C TYR A 156 11.34 5.67 -2.07
N GLU A 157 10.62 5.25 -3.10
CA GLU A 157 10.96 4.10 -3.94
C GLU A 157 12.31 4.27 -4.62
N THR A 158 12.63 5.50 -5.07
CA THR A 158 13.94 5.83 -5.63
C THR A 158 15.06 5.63 -4.60
N ALA A 159 14.87 6.15 -3.38
CA ALA A 159 15.86 6.01 -2.30
C ALA A 159 15.99 4.55 -1.83
N LEU A 160 14.87 3.83 -1.70
CA LEU A 160 14.82 2.44 -1.28
C LEU A 160 15.54 1.53 -2.30
N LYS A 161 15.24 1.66 -3.60
CA LYS A 161 15.91 0.89 -4.66
C LYS A 161 17.41 1.14 -4.69
N ALA A 162 17.83 2.40 -4.54
CA ALA A 162 19.26 2.74 -4.45
C ALA A 162 19.93 2.06 -3.25
N ALA A 163 19.31 2.14 -2.06
CA ALA A 163 19.84 1.54 -0.84
C ALA A 163 19.89 0.00 -0.90
N LEU A 164 18.83 -0.65 -1.40
CA LEU A 164 18.78 -2.10 -1.58
C LEU A 164 19.85 -2.57 -2.58
N SER A 165 20.01 -1.88 -3.70
CA SER A 165 21.04 -2.21 -4.69
C SER A 165 22.48 -2.05 -4.15
N ALA A 166 22.69 -1.13 -3.22
CA ALA A 166 23.97 -0.89 -2.56
C ALA A 166 24.23 -1.82 -1.36
N GLY A 167 23.27 -2.68 -0.99
CA GLY A 167 23.35 -3.53 0.20
C GLY A 167 23.24 -2.76 1.52
N SER A 168 22.76 -1.52 1.49
CA SER A 168 22.56 -0.65 2.65
C SER A 168 21.08 -0.35 2.91
N GLY A 169 20.18 -1.20 2.41
CA GLY A 169 18.75 -1.07 2.60
C GLY A 169 18.32 -1.33 4.06
N PRO A 170 17.08 -0.95 4.42
CA PRO A 170 16.51 -1.22 5.74
C PRO A 170 16.25 -2.72 5.96
N ASP A 171 16.10 -3.12 7.22
CA ASP A 171 15.76 -4.49 7.60
C ASP A 171 14.30 -4.83 7.24
N VAL A 172 13.40 -3.84 7.40
CA VAL A 172 11.97 -3.94 7.07
C VAL A 172 11.55 -2.68 6.33
N PHE A 173 10.67 -2.82 5.35
CA PHE A 173 10.12 -1.66 4.64
C PHE A 173 8.71 -1.91 4.11
N ASN A 174 7.93 -0.84 3.89
CA ASN A 174 6.66 -0.95 3.15
C ASN A 174 6.87 -0.68 1.65
N THR A 175 5.95 -1.16 0.83
CA THR A 175 5.99 -0.97 -0.62
C THR A 175 4.55 -0.75 -1.12
N PRO A 176 4.32 0.01 -2.21
CA PRO A 176 2.98 0.35 -2.67
C PRO A 176 2.11 -0.86 -3.02
N GLY A 177 2.73 -1.99 -3.35
CA GLY A 177 1.97 -3.22 -3.57
C GLY A 177 2.75 -4.33 -4.26
N PRO A 178 2.06 -5.45 -4.56
CA PRO A 178 2.63 -6.67 -5.14
C PRO A 178 3.51 -6.48 -6.38
N THR A 179 3.17 -5.55 -7.27
CA THR A 179 3.94 -5.28 -8.49
C THR A 179 5.36 -4.83 -8.16
N PHE A 180 5.51 -3.97 -7.16
CA PHE A 180 6.81 -3.50 -6.69
C PHE A 180 7.56 -4.61 -5.94
N THR A 181 6.85 -5.39 -5.11
CA THR A 181 7.41 -6.58 -4.47
C THR A 181 8.03 -7.51 -5.50
N MET A 182 7.37 -7.74 -6.64
CA MET A 182 7.87 -8.63 -7.70
C MET A 182 9.21 -8.15 -8.29
N ASP A 183 9.43 -6.85 -8.44
CA ASP A 183 10.72 -6.30 -8.88
C ASP A 183 11.82 -6.59 -7.86
N TYR A 184 11.51 -6.47 -6.56
CA TYR A 184 12.44 -6.78 -5.48
C TYR A 184 12.76 -8.28 -5.36
N ILE A 185 11.77 -9.15 -5.61
CA ILE A 185 11.97 -10.60 -5.70
C ILE A 185 12.93 -10.93 -6.84
N LYS A 186 12.69 -10.38 -8.04
CA LYS A 186 13.54 -10.59 -9.21
C LYS A 186 14.97 -10.08 -9.00
N ALA A 187 15.13 -8.99 -8.26
CA ALA A 187 16.44 -8.44 -7.89
C ALA A 187 17.14 -9.24 -6.77
N GLY A 188 16.45 -10.17 -6.11
CA GLY A 188 16.99 -10.98 -5.01
C GLY A 188 17.18 -10.20 -3.71
N TRP A 189 16.44 -9.11 -3.52
CA TRP A 189 16.58 -8.24 -2.34
C TRP A 189 15.72 -8.65 -1.15
N LEU A 190 14.77 -9.57 -1.35
CA LEU A 190 13.82 -9.99 -0.32
C LEU A 190 14.13 -11.36 0.26
N LEU A 191 13.94 -11.49 1.58
CA LEU A 191 13.96 -12.75 2.30
C LEU A 191 12.59 -13.45 2.15
N PRO A 192 12.51 -14.71 1.72
CA PRO A 192 11.26 -15.47 1.78
C PRO A 192 10.84 -15.69 3.25
N ILE A 193 9.56 -15.53 3.54
CA ILE A 193 9.02 -15.48 4.91
C ILE A 193 8.15 -16.69 5.29
N ASP A 194 8.13 -17.75 4.49
CA ASP A 194 7.31 -18.95 4.70
C ASP A 194 7.49 -19.59 6.09
N GLU A 195 8.73 -19.66 6.55
CA GLU A 195 9.06 -20.19 7.88
C GLU A 195 8.45 -19.32 8.99
N TYR A 196 8.47 -18.00 8.84
CA TYR A 196 7.90 -17.06 9.81
C TYR A 196 6.38 -17.07 9.79
N ILE A 197 5.76 -17.26 8.61
CA ILE A 197 4.31 -17.44 8.50
C ILE A 197 3.86 -18.62 9.37
N SER A 198 4.57 -19.76 9.26
CA SER A 198 4.31 -20.96 10.04
C SER A 198 4.60 -20.75 11.53
N MET A 199 5.76 -20.16 11.85
CA MET A 199 6.20 -19.92 13.23
C MET A 199 5.24 -19.01 14.02
N PHE A 200 4.78 -17.92 13.40
CA PHE A 200 3.91 -16.95 14.05
C PHE A 200 2.41 -17.18 13.79
N ASN A 201 2.07 -18.27 13.10
CA ASN A 201 0.72 -18.60 12.66
C ASN A 201 0.04 -17.43 11.92
N TRP A 202 0.77 -16.78 11.01
CA TRP A 202 0.23 -15.66 10.23
C TRP A 202 -0.84 -16.12 9.23
N ASP A 203 -0.74 -17.35 8.73
CA ASP A 203 -1.75 -18.01 7.90
C ASP A 203 -3.14 -18.10 8.57
N LYS A 204 -3.18 -18.13 9.91
CA LYS A 204 -4.42 -18.13 10.71
C LYS A 204 -4.92 -16.73 11.07
N LYS A 205 -4.08 -15.70 10.92
CA LYS A 205 -4.36 -14.31 11.30
C LYS A 205 -4.66 -13.44 10.09
N TRP A 206 -3.95 -13.65 8.99
CA TRP A 206 -4.15 -12.95 7.73
C TRP A 206 -5.12 -13.69 6.82
N ARG A 207 -5.77 -12.91 5.96
CA ARG A 207 -6.51 -13.49 4.83
C ARG A 207 -5.52 -14.17 3.90
N LYS A 208 -5.85 -15.36 3.38
CA LYS A 208 -4.94 -16.11 2.50
C LYS A 208 -4.46 -15.31 1.29
N PHE A 209 -5.32 -14.47 0.71
CA PHE A 209 -4.95 -13.65 -0.44
C PHE A 209 -3.88 -12.60 -0.09
N ALA A 210 -3.86 -12.09 1.13
CA ALA A 210 -2.88 -11.10 1.62
C ALA A 210 -1.43 -11.58 1.58
N LEU A 211 -1.24 -12.89 1.72
CA LEU A 211 0.06 -13.54 1.65
C LEU A 211 0.37 -13.90 0.20
N ARG A 212 -0.58 -14.54 -0.49
CA ARG A 212 -0.41 -14.99 -1.88
C ARG A 212 -0.10 -13.90 -2.89
N VAL A 213 -0.55 -12.66 -2.66
CA VAL A 213 -0.23 -11.55 -3.58
C VAL A 213 1.27 -11.24 -3.61
N HIS A 214 2.05 -11.67 -2.61
CA HIS A 214 3.51 -11.51 -2.57
C HIS A 214 4.26 -12.82 -2.88
N GLU A 215 3.61 -13.76 -3.57
CA GLU A 215 4.23 -15.01 -4.01
C GLU A 215 5.18 -14.75 -5.19
N GLY A 216 6.42 -15.21 -5.06
CA GLY A 216 7.43 -15.16 -6.11
C GLY A 216 7.26 -16.27 -7.15
N PRO A 217 7.99 -16.20 -8.28
CA PRO A 217 7.97 -17.26 -9.30
C PRO A 217 8.43 -18.63 -8.80
N ASP A 218 9.13 -18.68 -7.66
CA ASP A 218 9.58 -19.92 -7.00
C ASP A 218 8.54 -20.49 -6.01
N GLY A 219 7.36 -19.88 -5.92
CA GLY A 219 6.25 -20.30 -5.07
C GLY A 219 6.42 -19.92 -3.59
N LYS A 220 7.42 -19.11 -3.25
CA LYS A 220 7.65 -18.62 -1.87
C LYS A 220 7.00 -17.27 -1.64
N ILE A 221 6.67 -16.97 -0.39
CA ILE A 221 6.06 -15.70 0.00
C ILE A 221 7.15 -14.73 0.47
N TYR A 222 7.18 -13.51 -0.08
CA TYR A 222 8.22 -12.51 0.22
C TYR A 222 7.72 -11.28 0.97
N GLY A 223 6.44 -11.25 1.33
CA GLY A 223 5.85 -10.10 2.00
C GLY A 223 4.46 -10.40 2.55
N CYS A 224 3.93 -9.43 3.29
CA CYS A 224 2.57 -9.49 3.80
C CYS A 224 1.88 -8.14 3.63
N SER A 225 0.64 -8.15 3.14
CA SER A 225 -0.17 -6.93 3.09
C SER A 225 -0.91 -6.72 4.42
N GLY A 226 -0.65 -5.58 5.06
CA GLY A 226 -1.41 -5.11 6.24
C GLY A 226 -2.65 -4.29 5.89
N VAL A 227 -2.70 -3.76 4.67
CA VAL A 227 -3.77 -2.91 4.14
C VAL A 227 -4.28 -3.52 2.84
N PHE A 228 -5.57 -3.38 2.59
CA PHE A 228 -6.20 -3.70 1.31
C PHE A 228 -7.04 -2.52 0.87
N GLU A 229 -6.98 -2.27 -0.42
CA GLU A 229 -7.76 -1.24 -1.06
C GLU A 229 -8.83 -1.89 -1.92
N GLY A 230 -9.92 -1.18 -2.11
CA GLY A 230 -11.00 -1.58 -2.97
C GLY A 230 -11.74 -0.34 -3.43
N MET A 231 -12.21 -0.37 -4.67
CA MET A 231 -12.98 0.73 -5.24
C MET A 231 -14.39 0.74 -4.63
N VAL A 232 -14.82 1.90 -4.16
CA VAL A 232 -16.10 2.13 -3.51
C VAL A 232 -16.82 3.30 -4.15
N LEU A 233 -18.12 3.10 -4.43
CA LEU A 233 -19.03 4.19 -4.74
C LEU A 233 -19.51 4.84 -3.43
N TYR A 234 -19.04 6.05 -3.16
CA TYR A 234 -19.51 6.85 -2.03
C TYR A 234 -20.72 7.69 -2.43
N ILE A 235 -21.74 7.68 -1.58
CA ILE A 235 -22.97 8.47 -1.77
C ILE A 235 -23.02 9.65 -0.79
N ASN A 236 -23.46 10.81 -1.28
CA ASN A 236 -23.73 11.97 -0.44
C ASN A 236 -25.10 11.82 0.25
N LYS A 237 -25.11 11.19 1.44
CA LYS A 237 -26.34 10.87 2.18
C LYS A 237 -27.30 12.06 2.36
N PRO A 238 -26.83 13.28 2.72
CA PRO A 238 -27.70 14.47 2.75
C PRO A 238 -28.41 14.75 1.42
N VAL A 239 -27.68 14.70 0.29
CA VAL A 239 -28.27 14.91 -1.05
C VAL A 239 -29.29 13.82 -1.36
N PHE A 240 -28.94 12.55 -1.15
CA PHE A 240 -29.86 11.44 -1.41
C PHE A 240 -31.13 11.53 -0.56
N LYS A 241 -31.01 11.90 0.72
CA LYS A 241 -32.16 12.10 1.61
C LYS A 241 -33.05 13.25 1.15
N LYS A 242 -32.45 14.38 0.74
CA LYS A 242 -33.19 15.56 0.25
C LYS A 242 -33.98 15.24 -1.02
N GLU A 243 -33.37 14.46 -1.92
CA GLU A 243 -33.95 14.17 -3.24
C GLU A 243 -34.78 12.88 -3.27
N GLY A 244 -34.83 12.13 -2.18
CA GLY A 244 -35.56 10.85 -2.08
C GLY A 244 -34.94 9.72 -2.91
N TRP A 245 -33.62 9.76 -3.13
CA TRP A 245 -32.91 8.76 -3.93
C TRP A 245 -32.47 7.55 -3.12
N SER A 246 -32.39 6.40 -3.80
CA SER A 246 -31.79 5.18 -3.27
C SER A 246 -30.43 4.93 -3.92
N PRO A 247 -29.49 4.27 -3.23
CA PRO A 247 -28.22 3.86 -3.84
C PRO A 247 -28.46 2.92 -5.04
N PRO A 248 -27.76 3.13 -6.17
CA PRO A 248 -27.92 2.28 -7.35
C PRO A 248 -27.32 0.90 -7.09
N LYS A 249 -27.98 -0.14 -7.60
CA LYS A 249 -27.55 -1.55 -7.50
C LYS A 249 -27.06 -2.10 -8.82
N THR A 250 -27.38 -1.43 -9.92
CA THR A 250 -26.97 -1.81 -11.28
C THR A 250 -26.34 -0.64 -12.00
N TYR A 251 -25.60 -0.93 -13.06
CA TYR A 251 -24.99 0.11 -13.88
C TYR A 251 -26.07 1.00 -14.55
N ALA A 252 -27.16 0.41 -15.03
CA ALA A 252 -28.28 1.18 -15.58
C ALA A 252 -28.91 2.13 -14.54
N GLU A 253 -29.12 1.66 -13.30
CA GLU A 253 -29.60 2.51 -12.20
C GLU A 253 -28.61 3.63 -11.87
N LEU A 254 -27.30 3.38 -11.97
CA LEU A 254 -26.26 4.40 -11.79
C LEU A 254 -26.37 5.48 -12.87
N LEU A 255 -26.51 5.12 -14.14
CA LEU A 255 -26.66 6.08 -15.24
C LEU A 255 -27.94 6.92 -15.10
N GLU A 256 -29.07 6.28 -14.77
CA GLU A 256 -30.31 7.01 -14.49
C GLU A 256 -30.17 7.99 -13.34
N LEU A 257 -29.47 7.59 -12.28
CA LEU A 257 -29.22 8.46 -11.13
C LEU A 257 -28.29 9.61 -11.50
N CYS A 258 -27.30 9.37 -12.35
CA CYS A 258 -26.41 10.42 -12.84
C CYS A 258 -27.19 11.45 -13.65
N GLU A 259 -28.07 11.00 -14.53
CA GLU A 259 -28.95 11.85 -15.31
C GLU A 259 -29.89 12.69 -14.41
N LYS A 260 -30.49 12.05 -13.39
CA LYS A 260 -31.33 12.75 -12.39
C LYS A 260 -30.52 13.79 -11.62
N ALA A 261 -29.28 13.48 -11.24
CA ALA A 261 -28.39 14.40 -10.53
C ALA A 261 -28.02 15.61 -11.40
N LYS A 262 -27.61 15.37 -12.65
CA LYS A 262 -27.28 16.42 -13.63
C LYS A 262 -28.45 17.37 -13.85
N LYS A 263 -29.66 16.84 -14.07
CA LYS A 263 -30.89 17.64 -14.25
C LYS A 263 -31.25 18.53 -13.05
N LYS A 264 -30.83 18.14 -11.84
CA LYS A 264 -31.02 18.94 -10.62
C LYS A 264 -29.86 19.88 -10.30
N GLY A 265 -28.85 19.96 -11.18
CA GLY A 265 -27.69 20.84 -11.02
C GLY A 265 -26.61 20.31 -10.07
N TYR A 266 -26.67 19.02 -9.71
CA TYR A 266 -25.58 18.36 -8.99
C TYR A 266 -24.52 17.86 -9.96
N ILE A 267 -23.28 17.82 -9.51
CA ILE A 267 -22.22 17.01 -10.14
C ILE A 267 -22.56 15.53 -9.84
N PRO A 268 -22.82 14.67 -10.84
CA PRO A 268 -23.22 13.29 -10.55
C PRO A 268 -22.14 12.51 -9.82
N ILE A 269 -20.95 12.43 -10.40
CA ILE A 269 -19.76 11.78 -9.83
C ILE A 269 -18.63 12.81 -9.83
N VAL A 270 -18.21 13.24 -8.65
CA VAL A 270 -17.08 14.19 -8.52
C VAL A 270 -15.77 13.45 -8.33
N MET A 271 -14.75 13.88 -9.06
CA MET A 271 -13.41 13.31 -9.11
C MET A 271 -12.35 14.41 -9.11
N GLY A 272 -11.13 14.08 -8.65
CA GLY A 272 -9.95 14.95 -8.69
C GLY A 272 -8.68 14.11 -8.82
N TYR A 273 -7.81 14.47 -9.78
CA TYR A 273 -6.62 13.69 -10.14
C TYR A 273 -5.32 14.50 -10.11
N SER A 274 -5.37 15.81 -9.82
CA SER A 274 -4.19 16.66 -10.01
C SER A 274 -3.07 16.38 -9.00
N ASP A 275 -3.41 15.94 -7.79
CA ASP A 275 -2.49 15.54 -6.74
C ASP A 275 -2.22 14.03 -6.68
N TRP A 276 -3.08 13.21 -7.32
CA TRP A 276 -2.89 11.77 -7.47
C TRP A 276 -3.33 11.29 -8.87
N PRO A 277 -2.46 11.41 -9.88
CA PRO A 277 -2.79 10.98 -11.24
C PRO A 277 -3.28 9.52 -11.33
N PRO A 278 -2.70 8.52 -10.65
CA PRO A 278 -3.16 7.12 -10.78
C PRO A 278 -4.64 6.90 -10.43
N GLY A 279 -5.30 7.83 -9.74
CA GLY A 279 -6.74 7.77 -9.49
C GLY A 279 -7.60 7.67 -10.75
N TRP A 280 -7.16 8.21 -11.90
CA TRP A 280 -7.87 8.05 -13.17
C TRP A 280 -7.78 6.59 -13.67
N GLU A 281 -6.62 5.93 -13.51
CA GLU A 281 -6.36 4.55 -13.93
C GLU A 281 -7.19 3.54 -13.13
N HIS A 282 -7.41 3.84 -11.84
CA HIS A 282 -8.26 3.01 -10.97
C HIS A 282 -9.69 2.89 -11.50
N GLN A 283 -10.24 3.97 -12.07
CA GLN A 283 -11.58 3.95 -12.64
C GLN A 283 -11.68 3.10 -13.90
N TYR A 284 -10.70 3.24 -14.80
CA TYR A 284 -10.65 2.42 -16.01
C TYR A 284 -10.42 0.95 -15.67
N SER A 285 -9.61 0.66 -14.64
CA SER A 285 -9.43 -0.70 -14.13
C SER A 285 -10.76 -1.28 -13.63
N ALA A 286 -11.54 -0.51 -12.87
CA ALA A 286 -12.86 -0.93 -12.42
C ALA A 286 -13.84 -1.15 -13.60
N ALA A 287 -13.79 -0.31 -14.63
CA ALA A 287 -14.61 -0.45 -15.83
C ALA A 287 -14.25 -1.70 -16.64
N LEU A 288 -12.95 -1.97 -16.83
CA LEU A 288 -12.44 -3.17 -17.50
C LEU A 288 -12.85 -4.44 -16.75
N GLU A 289 -12.67 -4.46 -15.43
CA GLU A 289 -13.08 -5.58 -14.57
C GLU A 289 -14.60 -5.83 -14.63
N ALA A 290 -15.40 -4.77 -14.57
CA ALA A 290 -16.86 -4.88 -14.59
C ALA A 290 -17.43 -5.31 -15.94
N ALA A 291 -16.85 -4.82 -17.06
CA ALA A 291 -17.40 -5.04 -18.39
C ALA A 291 -16.74 -6.21 -19.15
N ALA A 292 -15.41 -6.33 -19.10
CA ALA A 292 -14.68 -7.40 -19.79
C ALA A 292 -14.57 -8.68 -18.94
N GLY A 293 -14.58 -8.53 -17.61
CA GLY A 293 -14.50 -9.61 -16.63
C GLY A 293 -13.08 -9.93 -16.19
N HIS A 294 -12.95 -10.36 -14.94
CA HIS A 294 -11.68 -10.59 -14.24
C HIS A 294 -10.68 -11.46 -15.01
N ASP A 295 -11.11 -12.63 -15.50
CA ASP A 295 -10.20 -13.57 -16.15
C ASP A 295 -9.52 -12.94 -17.38
N LYS A 296 -10.26 -12.16 -18.17
CA LYS A 296 -9.68 -11.47 -19.33
C LYS A 296 -8.69 -10.42 -18.90
N VAL A 297 -9.05 -9.59 -17.92
CA VAL A 297 -8.15 -8.55 -17.38
C VAL A 297 -6.85 -9.20 -16.88
N TYR A 298 -6.95 -10.29 -16.12
CA TYR A 298 -5.80 -11.05 -15.66
C TYR A 298 -4.96 -11.64 -16.80
N GLU A 299 -5.59 -12.22 -17.82
CA GLU A 299 -4.89 -12.69 -19.02
C GLU A 299 -4.15 -11.54 -19.73
N ALA A 300 -4.74 -10.35 -19.83
CA ALA A 300 -4.11 -9.20 -20.46
C ALA A 300 -2.90 -8.70 -19.66
N LEU A 301 -3.05 -8.57 -18.33
CA LEU A 301 -1.97 -8.19 -17.42
C LEU A 301 -0.82 -9.20 -17.39
N THR A 302 -1.10 -10.48 -17.70
CA THR A 302 -0.10 -11.55 -17.76
C THR A 302 0.39 -11.86 -19.19
N HIS A 303 0.12 -10.97 -20.15
CA HIS A 303 0.52 -11.08 -21.55
C HIS A 303 -0.03 -12.31 -22.29
N LYS A 304 -1.14 -12.88 -21.80
CA LYS A 304 -1.87 -13.99 -22.43
C LYS A 304 -3.02 -13.52 -23.34
N ARG A 305 -3.39 -12.24 -23.26
CA ARG A 305 -4.40 -11.58 -24.11
C ARG A 305 -3.90 -10.19 -24.51
N SER A 306 -4.29 -9.72 -25.69
CA SER A 306 -4.02 -8.34 -26.10
C SER A 306 -5.02 -7.37 -25.45
N PHE A 307 -4.58 -6.16 -25.10
CA PHE A 307 -5.48 -5.07 -24.73
C PHE A 307 -6.35 -4.59 -25.91
N ASP A 308 -6.02 -4.97 -27.15
CA ASP A 308 -6.85 -4.73 -28.35
C ASP A 308 -8.07 -5.66 -28.44
N ASP A 309 -8.25 -6.57 -27.48
CA ASP A 309 -9.44 -7.42 -27.43
C ASP A 309 -10.71 -6.56 -27.41
N LYS A 310 -11.69 -6.94 -28.25
CA LYS A 310 -12.93 -6.18 -28.40
C LYS A 310 -13.61 -5.90 -27.06
N SER A 311 -13.54 -6.81 -26.09
CA SER A 311 -14.15 -6.60 -24.78
C SER A 311 -13.50 -5.48 -23.96
N PHE A 312 -12.20 -5.21 -24.13
CA PHE A 312 -11.56 -4.05 -23.50
C PHE A 312 -11.84 -2.76 -24.26
N VAL A 313 -11.82 -2.81 -25.59
CA VAL A 313 -12.18 -1.66 -26.43
C VAL A 313 -13.62 -1.21 -26.13
N ASP A 314 -14.56 -2.16 -26.07
CA ASP A 314 -15.96 -1.92 -25.73
C ASP A 314 -16.11 -1.37 -24.30
N ALA A 315 -15.36 -1.90 -23.33
CA ALA A 315 -15.39 -1.42 -21.94
C ALA A 315 -14.93 0.04 -21.80
N ILE A 316 -13.84 0.40 -22.49
CA ILE A 316 -13.31 1.77 -22.52
C ILE A 316 -14.29 2.70 -23.24
N ALA A 317 -14.83 2.27 -24.38
CA ALA A 317 -15.83 3.03 -25.13
C ALA A 317 -17.08 3.29 -24.29
N MET A 318 -17.63 2.25 -23.64
CA MET A 318 -18.75 2.37 -22.71
C MET A 318 -18.46 3.38 -21.60
N PHE A 319 -17.31 3.28 -20.92
CA PHE A 319 -16.97 4.22 -19.84
C PHE A 319 -16.84 5.67 -20.33
N LYS A 320 -16.24 5.88 -21.50
CA LYS A 320 -16.11 7.18 -22.15
C LYS A 320 -17.48 7.75 -22.52
N GLU A 321 -18.28 6.99 -23.27
CA GLU A 321 -19.57 7.42 -23.79
C GLU A 321 -20.58 7.65 -22.66
N ASP A 322 -20.70 6.69 -21.75
CA ASP A 322 -21.71 6.72 -20.70
C ASP A 322 -21.40 7.75 -19.61
N LEU A 323 -20.13 7.93 -19.23
CA LEU A 323 -19.78 8.80 -18.11
C LEU A 323 -19.16 10.14 -18.52
N TRP A 324 -18.18 10.14 -19.43
CA TRP A 324 -17.47 11.37 -19.80
C TRP A 324 -18.25 12.20 -20.80
N ASP A 325 -18.73 11.61 -21.89
CA ASP A 325 -19.44 12.34 -22.95
C ASP A 325 -20.80 12.85 -22.47
N ASN A 326 -21.45 12.12 -21.55
CA ASN A 326 -22.67 12.59 -20.85
C ASN A 326 -22.39 13.57 -19.71
N GLU A 327 -21.12 13.89 -19.42
CA GLU A 327 -20.69 14.82 -18.36
C GLU A 327 -21.19 14.41 -16.97
N TYR A 328 -21.22 13.10 -16.70
CA TYR A 328 -21.52 12.56 -15.37
C TYR A 328 -20.31 12.64 -14.44
N ILE A 329 -19.11 12.66 -15.00
CA ILE A 329 -17.88 13.06 -14.31
C ILE A 329 -17.59 14.53 -14.60
N ASN A 330 -17.10 15.28 -13.61
CA ASN A 330 -16.75 16.68 -13.78
C ASN A 330 -15.57 16.89 -14.76
N HIS A 331 -15.73 17.81 -15.71
CA HIS A 331 -14.69 18.14 -16.72
C HIS A 331 -13.36 18.59 -16.13
N ASP A 332 -13.39 19.23 -14.96
CA ASP A 332 -12.21 19.77 -14.30
C ASP A 332 -11.48 18.75 -13.41
N ALA A 333 -11.83 17.47 -13.48
CA ALA A 333 -11.24 16.40 -12.66
C ALA A 333 -9.71 16.34 -12.76
N PHE A 334 -9.11 16.64 -13.92
CA PHE A 334 -7.65 16.67 -14.10
C PHE A 334 -6.96 17.91 -13.52
N THR A 335 -7.72 18.91 -13.08
CA THR A 335 -7.18 20.19 -12.59
C THR A 335 -7.41 20.41 -11.09
N ILE A 336 -8.23 19.56 -10.46
CA ILE A 336 -8.58 19.66 -9.04
C ILE A 336 -8.03 18.47 -8.27
N GLY A 337 -7.71 18.69 -6.99
CA GLY A 337 -7.13 17.66 -6.12
C GLY A 337 -8.11 17.09 -5.10
N TYR A 338 -7.58 16.31 -4.17
CA TYR A 338 -8.33 15.63 -3.11
C TYR A 338 -9.22 16.59 -2.29
N VAL A 339 -8.63 17.72 -1.90
CA VAL A 339 -9.32 18.75 -1.07
C VAL A 339 -10.49 19.37 -1.82
N ASP A 340 -10.36 19.61 -3.12
CA ASP A 340 -11.39 20.26 -3.93
C ASP A 340 -12.63 19.38 -4.13
N PHE A 341 -12.43 18.10 -4.48
CA PHE A 341 -13.57 17.20 -4.64
C PHE A 341 -14.25 16.94 -3.28
N CYS A 342 -13.49 16.81 -2.18
CA CYS A 342 -14.04 16.70 -0.83
C CYS A 342 -14.87 17.94 -0.45
N SER A 343 -14.39 19.13 -0.81
CA SER A 343 -15.11 20.39 -0.62
C SER A 343 -16.46 20.35 -1.34
N ARG A 344 -16.51 19.88 -2.59
CA ARG A 344 -17.77 19.76 -3.38
C ARG A 344 -18.76 18.78 -2.75
N LEU A 345 -18.29 17.66 -2.21
CA LEU A 345 -19.14 16.73 -1.46
C LEU A 345 -19.69 17.38 -0.19
N SER A 346 -18.85 18.04 0.60
CA SER A 346 -19.25 18.68 1.86
C SER A 346 -20.25 19.82 1.66
N GLN A 347 -20.11 20.57 0.56
CA GLN A 347 -21.03 21.63 0.16
C GLN A 347 -22.31 21.11 -0.51
N GLN A 348 -22.49 19.79 -0.60
CA GLN A 348 -23.64 19.14 -1.24
C GLN A 348 -23.81 19.54 -2.72
N LYS A 349 -22.70 19.86 -3.41
CA LYS A 349 -22.68 20.15 -4.85
C LYS A 349 -22.55 18.88 -5.70
N ALA A 350 -22.06 17.79 -5.11
CA ALA A 350 -21.90 16.51 -5.78
C ALA A 350 -22.74 15.40 -5.12
N ALA A 351 -23.30 14.52 -5.93
CA ALA A 351 -24.14 13.42 -5.47
C ALA A 351 -23.30 12.20 -5.03
N MET A 352 -22.25 11.85 -5.79
CA MET A 352 -21.43 10.66 -5.57
C MET A 352 -19.95 10.91 -5.85
N THR A 353 -19.09 9.99 -5.43
CA THR A 353 -17.68 9.88 -5.86
C THR A 353 -17.26 8.40 -5.89
N ILE A 354 -16.26 8.05 -6.67
CA ILE A 354 -15.69 6.70 -6.75
C ILE A 354 -14.24 6.80 -6.27
N MET A 355 -13.88 6.06 -5.21
CA MET A 355 -12.51 6.02 -4.68
C MET A 355 -12.13 4.65 -4.17
#